data_AF-A0A3A1Y0R0-F1
#
_entry.id   AF-A0A3A1Y0R0-F1
#
_cell.length_a   1.000
_cell.length_b   1.000
_cell.length_c   1.000
_cell.angle_alpha   90.00
_cell.angle_beta   90.00
_cell.angle_gamma   90.00
#
_symmetry.space_group_name_H-M   'P 1'
#
loop_
_entity.id
_entity.type
_entity.pdbx_description
1 polymer ?
#
loop_
_entity_poly.entity_id
_entity_poly.type
_entity_poly.pdbx_seq_one_letter_code
_entity_poly.pdbx_strand_id
1 'polypeptide(L)'
;MNKIYKLKFNKKTLSLTAVSELATNAIAGGSSNSSAKEATSTNRLSKFLRNSSILATSSILALGTLALTTSAHADLTREGLQVVHGNVQQITEGLVTTYKTDPNTIINWEKFNIKNDEIVKFLQQNSNAAVLNRVLGGQVSQILGQLQSNGQVFIVNPAGIVFGQ
;
A
#
# COMPACT_ATOMS: atom_id res chain seq x y z
N MET A 1 -18.41 20.82 16.54
CA MET A 1 -17.37 21.63 15.86
C MET A 1 -17.72 21.71 14.39
N ASN A 2 -18.09 22.90 13.89
CA ASN A 2 -18.54 23.10 12.50
C ASN A 2 -17.34 23.26 11.56
N LYS A 3 -17.32 22.52 10.45
CA LYS A 3 -16.30 22.63 9.40
C LYS A 3 -16.88 23.45 8.24
N ILE A 4 -16.37 24.68 8.03
CA ILE A 4 -16.84 25.62 7.00
C ILE A 4 -15.88 25.58 5.79
N TYR A 5 -15.91 24.49 5.02
CA TYR A 5 -15.16 24.39 3.77
C TYR A 5 -15.95 23.61 2.71
N LYS A 6 -15.75 23.99 1.43
CA LYS A 6 -16.26 23.23 0.29
C LYS A 6 -15.12 22.56 -0.45
N LEU A 7 -15.37 21.33 -0.86
CA LEU A 7 -14.49 20.55 -1.70
C LEU A 7 -14.86 20.80 -3.17
N LYS A 8 -13.91 21.27 -3.98
CA LYS A 8 -14.11 21.44 -5.43
C LYS A 8 -13.16 20.54 -6.21
N PHE A 9 -13.72 19.87 -7.21
CA PHE A 9 -12.96 19.03 -8.13
C PHE A 9 -12.41 19.86 -9.29
N ASN A 10 -11.10 19.78 -9.52
CA ASN A 10 -10.43 20.40 -10.67
C ASN A 10 -10.19 19.35 -11.75
N LYS A 11 -10.91 19.48 -12.88
CA LYS A 11 -10.82 18.54 -14.01
C LYS A 11 -9.48 18.55 -14.75
N LYS A 12 -8.70 19.64 -14.67
CA LYS A 12 -7.40 19.75 -15.36
C LYS A 12 -6.30 19.02 -14.61
N THR A 13 -6.37 19.00 -13.28
CA THR A 13 -5.36 18.39 -12.41
C THR A 13 -5.85 17.08 -11.78
N LEU A 14 -7.08 16.64 -12.11
CA LEU A 14 -7.75 15.46 -11.55
C LEU A 14 -7.68 15.39 -10.02
N SER A 15 -7.80 16.54 -9.35
CA SER A 15 -7.59 16.65 -7.91
C SER A 15 -8.72 17.39 -7.21
N LEU A 16 -8.87 17.11 -5.91
CA LEU A 16 -9.87 17.68 -5.02
C LEU A 16 -9.20 18.72 -4.12
N THR A 17 -9.60 19.98 -4.23
CA THR A 17 -9.05 21.06 -3.41
C THR A 17 -10.08 21.59 -2.43
N ALA A 18 -9.65 21.87 -1.20
CA ALA A 18 -10.48 22.51 -0.18
C ALA A 18 -10.42 24.03 -0.35
N VAL A 19 -11.59 24.67 -0.40
CA VAL A 19 -11.73 26.13 -0.51
C VAL A 19 -12.57 26.64 0.66
N SER A 20 -12.15 27.75 1.27
CA SER A 20 -12.90 28.40 2.34
C SER A 20 -14.15 29.10 1.79
N GLU A 21 -15.26 29.04 2.53
CA GLU A 21 -16.53 29.66 2.11
C GLU A 21 -16.58 31.19 2.30
N LEU A 22 -15.52 31.79 2.88
CA LEU A 22 -15.43 33.22 3.21
C LEU A 22 -14.92 34.10 2.05
N ALA A 23 -14.57 33.51 0.91
CA ALA A 23 -14.16 34.27 -0.27
C ALA A 23 -15.40 34.77 -1.04
N THR A 24 -15.86 35.99 -0.71
CA THR A 24 -16.89 36.72 -1.45
C THR A 24 -16.40 37.07 -2.87
N ASN A 25 -17.29 36.87 -3.85
CA ASN A 25 -17.05 37.04 -5.28
C ASN A 25 -16.78 38.49 -5.74
N ALA A 26 -16.10 38.54 -6.90
CA ALA A 26 -16.15 39.53 -7.98
C ALA A 26 -15.16 40.71 -7.97
N ILE A 27 -14.26 40.71 -8.97
CA ILE A 27 -13.97 41.91 -9.76
C ILE A 27 -14.17 41.53 -11.23
N ALA A 28 -15.15 42.18 -11.84
CA ALA A 28 -15.43 42.20 -13.26
C ALA A 28 -14.39 43.07 -13.99
N GLY A 29 -14.02 42.70 -15.22
CA GLY A 29 -13.13 43.50 -16.05
C GLY A 29 -12.81 42.81 -17.36
N GLY A 30 -13.78 42.79 -18.28
CA GLY A 30 -13.52 42.51 -19.68
C GLY A 30 -13.10 43.78 -20.42
N SER A 31 -12.08 43.68 -21.27
CA SER A 31 -11.98 44.46 -22.51
C SER A 31 -11.02 43.76 -23.48
N SER A 32 -11.54 43.43 -24.65
CA SER A 32 -10.82 43.03 -25.84
C SER A 32 -10.23 44.25 -26.56
N ASN A 33 -8.99 44.19 -27.03
CA ASN A 33 -8.72 44.29 -28.47
C ASN A 33 -7.27 43.98 -28.84
N SER A 34 -7.16 43.34 -30.00
CA SER A 34 -5.97 42.96 -30.75
C SER A 34 -5.22 44.15 -31.35
N SER A 35 -3.88 44.05 -31.38
CA SER A 35 -3.07 43.97 -32.61
C SER A 35 -1.78 44.81 -32.56
N ALA A 36 -0.76 44.18 -33.15
CA ALA A 36 0.37 44.76 -33.87
C ALA A 36 1.68 45.05 -33.11
N LYS A 37 2.66 44.23 -33.49
CA LYS A 37 4.02 44.57 -33.96
C LYS A 37 5.07 45.01 -32.94
N GLU A 38 6.03 44.09 -32.79
CA GLU A 38 7.48 44.28 -32.92
C GLU A 38 8.20 45.43 -32.20
N ALA A 39 9.21 44.96 -31.46
CA ALA A 39 10.57 45.49 -31.33
C ALA A 39 10.90 46.38 -30.12
N THR A 40 11.84 45.83 -29.34
CA THR A 40 12.92 46.53 -28.59
C THR A 40 12.53 47.22 -27.28
N SER A 41 13.05 46.75 -26.14
CA SER A 41 13.78 47.57 -25.15
C SER A 41 14.05 46.84 -23.82
N THR A 42 15.35 46.77 -23.49
CA THR A 42 16.03 46.92 -22.19
C THR A 42 15.29 46.58 -20.87
N ASN A 43 15.72 45.58 -20.10
CA ASN A 43 16.85 45.51 -19.15
C ASN A 43 16.56 46.09 -17.74
N ARG A 44 16.91 45.29 -16.72
CA ARG A 44 17.33 45.62 -15.33
C ARG A 44 16.36 45.44 -14.15
N LEU A 45 16.61 44.37 -13.39
CA LEU A 45 17.10 44.35 -11.99
C LEU A 45 16.84 45.61 -11.14
N SER A 46 16.25 45.45 -9.95
CA SER A 46 16.94 45.69 -8.65
C SER A 46 15.99 45.74 -7.42
N LYS A 47 16.59 45.33 -6.28
CA LYS A 47 16.21 45.57 -4.86
C LYS A 47 15.08 44.66 -4.33
N PHE A 48 15.27 43.88 -3.27
CA PHE A 48 15.75 44.30 -1.94
C PHE A 48 16.55 43.21 -1.21
N LEU A 49 17.69 43.63 -0.64
CA LEU A 49 18.43 42.96 0.44
C LEU A 49 18.32 43.83 1.69
N ARG A 50 18.24 43.21 2.88
CA ARG A 50 18.73 43.60 4.24
C ARG A 50 17.88 42.85 5.29
N ASN A 51 18.43 42.00 6.17
CA ASN A 51 19.42 42.31 7.20
C ASN A 51 20.40 41.13 7.47
N SER A 52 21.67 41.46 7.73
CA SER A 52 22.75 40.58 8.19
C SER A 52 23.23 40.99 9.58
N SER A 53 23.58 40.01 10.43
CA SER A 53 24.67 39.95 11.43
C SER A 53 24.40 38.68 12.30
N ILE A 54 25.31 37.84 12.79
CA ILE A 54 26.69 37.95 13.29
C ILE A 54 27.38 36.57 13.09
N LEU A 55 28.70 36.58 12.83
CA LEU A 55 29.60 35.44 12.74
C LEU A 55 29.81 34.71 14.08
N ALA A 56 29.89 33.38 14.08
CA ALA A 56 30.71 32.65 15.05
C ALA A 56 31.09 31.25 14.50
N THR A 57 32.38 31.09 14.23
CA THR A 57 33.09 29.85 13.93
C THR A 57 33.26 29.00 15.20
N SER A 58 32.96 27.70 15.16
CA SER A 58 33.70 26.66 15.90
C SER A 58 33.37 25.26 15.36
N SER A 59 34.42 24.60 14.88
CA SER A 59 34.51 23.16 14.65
C SER A 59 34.66 22.44 15.99
N ILE A 60 34.10 21.22 16.14
CA ILE A 60 34.64 20.05 16.90
C ILE A 60 33.56 18.95 17.03
N LEU A 61 33.81 17.84 16.31
CA LEU A 61 33.86 16.44 16.76
C LEU A 61 32.60 15.65 17.18
N ALA A 62 32.29 14.64 16.35
CA ALA A 62 31.80 13.27 16.62
C ALA A 62 30.50 13.11 17.45
N LEU A 63 29.55 12.24 17.10
CA LEU A 63 29.64 10.87 16.62
C LEU A 63 28.66 10.65 15.46
N GLY A 64 29.15 10.06 14.38
CA GLY A 64 28.28 9.42 13.40
C GLY A 64 27.62 8.20 14.04
N THR A 65 26.37 8.33 14.46
CA THR A 65 25.55 7.17 14.79
C THR A 65 25.13 6.51 13.47
N LEU A 66 25.92 5.53 13.04
CA LEU A 66 25.48 4.54 12.08
C LEU A 66 24.37 3.74 12.76
N ALA A 67 23.13 4.23 12.68
CA ALA A 67 21.96 3.45 13.07
C ALA A 67 21.86 2.29 12.08
N LEU A 68 22.40 1.13 12.45
CA LEU A 68 22.05 -0.14 11.82
C LEU A 68 20.56 -0.37 12.13
N THR A 69 19.70 0.12 11.24
CA THR A 69 18.31 -0.31 11.19
C THR A 69 18.34 -1.76 10.74
N THR A 70 18.37 -2.70 11.68
CA THR A 70 18.13 -4.11 11.37
C THR A 70 16.68 -4.23 10.95
N SER A 71 16.46 -4.34 9.65
CA SER A 71 15.14 -4.69 9.12
C SER A 71 14.89 -6.13 9.53
N ALA A 72 14.14 -6.33 10.61
CA ALA A 72 13.64 -7.64 10.98
C ALA A 72 12.70 -8.08 9.85
N HIS A 73 13.18 -8.94 8.96
CA HIS A 73 12.34 -9.61 7.99
C HIS A 73 11.51 -10.60 8.78
N ALA A 74 10.22 -10.31 8.94
CA ALA A 74 9.29 -11.30 9.44
C ALA A 74 9.26 -12.45 8.43
N ASP A 75 9.73 -13.63 8.81
CA ASP A 75 9.57 -14.84 8.01
C ASP A 75 8.07 -15.11 7.89
N LEU A 76 7.54 -14.83 6.70
CA LEU A 76 6.14 -14.98 6.42
C LEU A 76 5.86 -16.48 6.31
N THR A 77 4.88 -16.93 7.07
CA THR A 77 4.46 -18.33 7.12
C THR A 77 3.85 -18.80 5.81
N ARG A 78 3.32 -17.88 5.00
CA ARG A 78 2.76 -18.13 3.68
C ARG A 78 3.25 -17.06 2.71
N GLU A 79 3.81 -17.49 1.59
CA GLU A 79 4.43 -16.60 0.59
C GLU A 79 4.09 -17.05 -0.83
N GLY A 80 4.18 -16.11 -1.78
CA GLY A 80 4.02 -16.41 -3.20
C GLY A 80 2.61 -16.84 -3.59
N LEU A 81 1.56 -16.30 -2.95
CA LEU A 81 0.17 -16.56 -3.32
C LEU A 81 -0.04 -16.16 -4.78
N GLN A 82 -0.33 -17.13 -5.63
CA GLN A 82 -0.70 -16.92 -7.02
C GLN A 82 -1.97 -17.71 -7.34
N VAL A 83 -3.05 -17.00 -7.65
CA VAL A 83 -4.31 -17.62 -8.08
C VAL A 83 -4.19 -18.04 -9.53
N VAL A 84 -4.31 -19.35 -9.79
CA VAL A 84 -4.25 -19.94 -11.14
C VAL A 84 -5.65 -20.09 -11.73
N HIS A 85 -6.64 -20.38 -10.88
CA HIS A 85 -8.04 -20.53 -11.27
C HIS A 85 -8.98 -20.06 -10.16
N GLY A 86 -10.12 -19.49 -10.55
CA GLY A 86 -11.12 -18.93 -9.64
C GLY A 86 -10.71 -17.59 -9.05
N ASN A 87 -11.44 -17.12 -8.03
CA ASN A 87 -11.12 -15.90 -7.29
C ASN A 87 -10.79 -16.20 -5.83
N VAL A 88 -9.96 -15.36 -5.24
CA VAL A 88 -9.58 -15.42 -3.83
C VAL A 88 -9.64 -14.02 -3.24
N GLN A 89 -10.32 -13.87 -2.11
CA GLN A 89 -10.17 -12.69 -1.25
C GLN A 89 -9.49 -13.10 0.05
N GLN A 90 -8.35 -12.46 0.35
CA GLN A 90 -7.62 -12.69 1.60
C GLN A 90 -7.98 -11.61 2.62
N ILE A 91 -8.31 -12.05 3.84
CA ILE A 91 -8.55 -11.18 5.00
C ILE A 91 -7.63 -11.69 6.11
N THR A 92 -6.83 -10.81 6.71
CA THR A 92 -5.92 -11.18 7.81
C THR A 92 -6.18 -10.29 9.00
N GLU A 93 -6.49 -10.90 10.14
CA GLU A 93 -6.83 -10.23 11.40
C GLU A 93 -6.00 -10.89 12.52
N GLY A 94 -4.88 -10.27 12.87
CA GLY A 94 -3.93 -10.85 13.82
C GLY A 94 -3.36 -12.18 13.32
N LEU A 95 -3.55 -13.24 14.09
CA LEU A 95 -3.09 -14.61 13.79
C LEU A 95 -4.07 -15.42 12.92
N VAL A 96 -5.22 -14.81 12.55
CA VAL A 96 -6.23 -15.46 11.73
C VAL A 96 -6.14 -14.96 10.30
N THR A 97 -5.90 -15.85 9.35
CA THR A 97 -5.98 -15.57 7.92
C THR A 97 -7.16 -16.31 7.31
N THR A 98 -8.09 -15.59 6.68
CA THR A 98 -9.24 -16.16 5.98
C THR A 98 -9.10 -15.97 4.47
N TYR A 99 -9.21 -17.07 3.73
CA TYR A 99 -9.30 -17.11 2.28
C TYR A 99 -10.75 -17.39 1.87
N LYS A 100 -11.41 -16.41 1.26
CA LYS A 100 -12.71 -16.62 0.61
C LYS A 100 -12.48 -17.05 -0.82
N THR A 101 -13.01 -18.21 -1.21
CA THR A 101 -12.73 -18.80 -2.52
C THR A 101 -14.00 -19.21 -3.27
N ASP A 102 -13.91 -19.16 -4.60
CA ASP A 102 -14.91 -19.79 -5.46
C ASP A 102 -14.74 -21.33 -5.46
N PRO A 103 -15.74 -22.09 -5.95
CA PRO A 103 -15.59 -23.51 -6.19
C PRO A 103 -14.48 -23.79 -7.21
N ASN A 104 -13.71 -24.84 -6.98
CA ASN A 104 -12.61 -25.32 -7.84
C ASN A 104 -11.44 -24.34 -7.98
N THR A 105 -11.29 -23.39 -7.04
CA THR A 105 -10.15 -22.47 -7.01
C THR A 105 -8.83 -23.24 -6.90
N ILE A 106 -7.81 -22.79 -7.66
CA ILE A 106 -6.44 -23.32 -7.60
C ILE A 106 -5.50 -22.19 -7.23
N ILE A 107 -4.72 -22.41 -6.17
CA ILE A 107 -3.74 -21.46 -5.64
C ILE A 107 -2.36 -22.11 -5.65
N ASN A 108 -1.41 -21.47 -6.32
CA ASN A 108 0.01 -21.76 -6.17
C ASN A 108 0.58 -20.98 -5.00
N TRP A 109 1.53 -21.60 -4.32
CA TRP A 109 2.27 -21.03 -3.21
C TRP A 109 3.76 -21.27 -3.41
N GLU A 110 4.58 -20.30 -3.02
CA GLU A 110 6.01 -20.54 -2.83
C GLU A 110 6.22 -21.28 -1.52
N LYS A 111 5.56 -20.82 -0.45
CA LYS A 111 5.61 -21.40 0.89
C LYS A 111 4.19 -21.44 1.47
N PHE A 112 3.83 -22.57 2.09
CA PHE A 112 2.56 -22.71 2.82
C PHE A 112 2.78 -23.44 4.14
N ASN A 113 2.92 -22.68 5.21
CA ASN A 113 3.00 -23.15 6.59
C ASN A 113 1.87 -22.54 7.44
N ILE A 114 1.60 -23.16 8.58
CA ILE A 114 0.70 -22.63 9.63
C ILE A 114 1.41 -22.84 10.96
N LYS A 115 1.82 -21.76 11.64
CA LYS A 115 2.45 -21.83 12.98
C LYS A 115 1.42 -22.24 14.04
N ASN A 116 1.87 -22.76 15.19
CA ASN A 116 1.01 -23.28 16.26
C ASN A 116 -0.11 -22.33 16.72
N ASP A 117 0.15 -21.03 16.69
CA ASP A 117 -0.76 -19.97 17.13
C ASP A 117 -1.60 -19.38 15.99
N GLU A 118 -1.36 -19.80 14.75
CA GLU A 118 -2.09 -19.33 13.57
C GLU A 118 -3.35 -20.15 13.28
N ILE A 119 -4.35 -19.47 12.71
CA ILE A 119 -5.55 -20.08 12.17
C ILE A 119 -5.68 -19.67 10.71
N VAL A 120 -5.68 -20.65 9.80
CA VAL A 120 -6.01 -20.45 8.39
C VAL A 120 -7.40 -21.01 8.11
N LYS A 121 -8.27 -20.16 7.55
CA LYS A 121 -9.67 -20.50 7.26
C LYS A 121 -9.94 -20.40 5.76
N PHE A 122 -10.44 -21.46 5.16
CA PHE A 122 -10.99 -21.42 3.80
C PHE A 122 -12.51 -21.34 3.86
N LEU A 123 -13.05 -20.15 3.55
CA LEU A 123 -14.49 -19.90 3.47
C LEU A 123 -14.95 -20.01 2.01
N GLN A 124 -15.48 -21.17 1.65
CA GLN A 124 -15.91 -21.51 0.30
C GLN A 124 -17.42 -21.24 0.14
N GLN A 125 -17.91 -21.17 -1.09
CA GLN A 125 -19.33 -20.87 -1.36
C GLN A 125 -20.32 -21.87 -0.73
N ASN A 126 -19.96 -23.16 -0.63
CA ASN A 126 -20.76 -24.20 0.00
C ASN A 126 -19.88 -25.40 0.44
N SER A 127 -20.46 -26.39 1.12
CA SER A 127 -19.72 -27.55 1.66
C SER A 127 -19.22 -28.55 0.64
N ASN A 128 -19.78 -28.52 -0.57
CA ASN A 128 -19.34 -29.37 -1.68
C ASN A 128 -18.23 -28.71 -2.52
N ALA A 129 -17.94 -27.42 -2.28
CA ALA A 129 -16.86 -26.73 -2.95
C ALA A 129 -15.50 -27.26 -2.49
N ALA A 130 -14.52 -27.15 -3.39
CA ALA A 130 -13.14 -27.50 -3.13
C ALA A 130 -12.17 -26.38 -3.56
N VAL A 131 -11.06 -26.28 -2.84
CA VAL A 131 -9.89 -25.47 -3.20
C VAL A 131 -8.64 -26.33 -3.21
N LEU A 132 -7.78 -26.14 -4.22
CA LEU A 132 -6.49 -26.81 -4.35
C LEU A 132 -5.35 -25.83 -4.08
N ASN A 133 -4.54 -26.13 -3.08
CA ASN A 133 -3.31 -25.42 -2.75
C ASN A 133 -2.11 -26.24 -3.21
N ARG A 134 -1.27 -25.67 -4.08
CA ARG A 134 -0.06 -26.33 -4.59
C ARG A 134 1.17 -25.55 -4.15
N VAL A 135 2.08 -26.21 -3.45
CA VAL A 135 3.34 -25.60 -2.99
C VAL A 135 4.45 -25.96 -3.97
N LEU A 136 5.10 -24.94 -4.52
CA LEU A 136 6.09 -25.07 -5.60
C LEU A 136 7.51 -24.61 -5.19
N GLY A 137 7.68 -23.99 -4.01
CA GLY A 137 8.98 -23.47 -3.55
C GLY A 137 9.96 -24.52 -2.99
N GLY A 138 9.61 -25.81 -3.03
CA GLY A 138 10.53 -26.91 -2.68
C GLY A 138 10.79 -27.10 -1.18
N GLN A 139 10.14 -26.34 -0.31
CA GLN A 139 10.23 -26.51 1.15
C GLN A 139 9.08 -27.37 1.69
N VAL A 140 9.32 -28.15 2.74
CA VAL A 140 8.30 -28.92 3.45
C VAL A 140 7.25 -27.98 4.04
N SER A 141 5.97 -28.32 3.87
CA SER A 141 4.88 -27.62 4.54
C SER A 141 4.74 -28.07 5.99
N GLN A 142 4.82 -27.12 6.92
CA GLN A 142 4.63 -27.34 8.35
C GLN A 142 3.26 -26.78 8.77
N ILE A 143 2.31 -27.68 9.05
CA ILE A 143 0.96 -27.34 9.48
C ILE A 143 0.84 -27.63 10.98
N LEU A 144 1.32 -26.70 11.79
CA LEU A 144 1.41 -26.83 13.24
C LEU A 144 0.24 -26.16 13.97
N GLY A 145 -0.42 -25.18 13.34
CA GLY A 145 -1.63 -24.54 13.83
C GLY A 145 -2.91 -25.11 13.24
N GLN A 146 -3.94 -24.27 13.18
CA GLN A 146 -5.28 -24.69 12.78
C GLN A 146 -5.56 -24.41 11.30
N LEU A 147 -5.99 -25.46 10.58
CA LEU A 147 -6.55 -25.35 9.24
C LEU A 147 -8.05 -25.66 9.28
N GLN A 148 -8.89 -24.67 8.97
CA GLN A 148 -10.35 -24.79 9.04
C GLN A 148 -10.98 -24.54 7.65
N SER A 149 -12.08 -25.22 7.34
CA SER A 149 -12.89 -24.90 6.17
C SER A 149 -14.34 -25.33 6.35
N ASN A 150 -15.26 -24.65 5.67
CA ASN A 150 -16.63 -25.11 5.50
C ASN A 150 -16.80 -26.05 4.29
N GLY A 151 -15.78 -26.24 3.45
CA GLY A 151 -15.75 -27.15 2.30
C GLY A 151 -14.49 -28.01 2.29
N GLN A 152 -14.06 -28.48 1.11
CA GLN A 152 -12.90 -29.35 0.95
C GLN A 152 -11.62 -28.56 0.66
N VAL A 153 -10.52 -28.87 1.36
CA VAL A 153 -9.21 -28.24 1.12
C VAL A 153 -8.21 -29.32 0.76
N PHE A 154 -7.61 -29.18 -0.41
CA PHE A 154 -6.51 -30.04 -0.85
C PHE A 154 -5.19 -29.27 -0.77
N ILE A 155 -4.17 -29.92 -0.22
CA ILE A 155 -2.80 -29.39 -0.19
C ILE A 155 -1.89 -30.41 -0.86
N VAL A 156 -1.14 -29.97 -1.85
CA VAL A 156 -0.13 -30.77 -2.55
C VAL A 156 1.21 -30.08 -2.41
N ASN A 157 2.17 -30.79 -1.82
CA ASN A 157 3.55 -30.34 -1.71
C ASN A 157 4.49 -31.53 -1.99
N PRO A 158 5.22 -31.53 -3.13
CA PRO A 158 6.18 -32.59 -3.46
C PRO A 158 7.31 -32.75 -2.43
N ALA A 159 7.66 -31.69 -1.70
CA ALA A 159 8.68 -31.75 -0.65
C ALA A 159 8.16 -32.46 0.63
N GLY A 160 6.85 -32.63 0.76
CA GLY A 160 6.21 -33.26 1.92
C GLY A 160 5.38 -32.28 2.75
N ILE A 161 4.52 -32.86 3.60
CA ILE A 161 3.63 -32.13 4.50
C ILE A 161 3.75 -32.78 5.89
N VAL A 162 3.96 -31.97 6.91
CA VAL A 162 4.04 -32.37 8.31
C VAL A 162 2.94 -31.67 9.10
N PHE A 163 2.22 -32.43 9.92
CA PHE A 163 1.22 -31.92 10.83
C PHE A 163 1.76 -31.92 12.26
N GLY A 164 1.53 -30.82 12.99
CA GLY A 164 1.82 -30.73 14.42
C GLY A 164 0.91 -31.62 15.26
N GLN A 165 1.30 -31.86 16.51
CA GLN A 165 0.51 -32.60 17.51
C GLN A 165 -0.47 -31.69 18.25
#